data_AF-A0A7S8F2M9-F1
#
_entry.id   AF-A0A7S8F2M9-F1
#
_cell.length_a   1.000
_cell.length_b   1.000
_cell.length_c   1.000
_cell.angle_alpha   90.00
_cell.angle_beta   90.00
_cell.angle_gamma   90.00
#
_symmetry.space_group_name_H-M   'P 1'
#
loop_
_entity.id
_entity.type
_entity.pdbx_description
1 polymer ?
#
loop_
_entity_poly.entity_id
_entity_poly.type
_entity_poly.pdbx_seq_one_letter_code
_entity_poly.pdbx_strand_id
1 'polypeptide(L)'
;MADPRTLLWQHLKDVPRGLAFVRDFEGPDFTLHFYCAAAHLAIEVEDDPFRKRPSDSREQWQEQHRVDVMQVPPSHVLRNATEVAEAILDIAGPRKVRFEASAG
;
A
#
# COMPACT_ATOMS: atom_id res chain seq x y z
N MET A 1 -9.35 -21.28 -1.88
CA MET A 1 -8.83 -20.25 -2.82
C MET A 1 -7.95 -19.33 -1.99
N ALA A 2 -6.71 -19.05 -2.42
CA ALA A 2 -5.80 -18.19 -1.64
C ALA A 2 -6.30 -16.73 -1.70
N ASP A 3 -6.32 -16.05 -0.55
CA ASP A 3 -6.65 -14.63 -0.48
C ASP A 3 -5.54 -13.79 -1.15
N PRO A 4 -5.86 -12.94 -2.14
CA PRO A 4 -4.89 -12.09 -2.83
C PRO A 4 -4.02 -11.28 -1.87
N ARG A 5 -4.60 -10.70 -0.80
CA ARG A 5 -3.81 -9.93 0.18
C ARG A 5 -2.80 -10.82 0.88
N THR A 6 -3.20 -12.04 1.24
CA THR A 6 -2.29 -13.01 1.86
C THR A 6 -1.16 -13.44 0.93
N LEU A 7 -1.42 -13.63 -0.36
CA LEU A 7 -0.35 -13.91 -1.34
C LEU A 7 0.63 -12.74 -1.45
N LEU A 8 0.12 -11.52 -1.63
CA LEU A 8 0.96 -10.33 -1.73
C LEU A 8 1.79 -10.10 -0.46
N TRP A 9 1.19 -10.35 0.71
CA TRP A 9 1.85 -10.19 2.00
C TRP A 9 3.09 -11.07 2.15
N GLN A 10 3.12 -12.27 1.56
CA GLN A 10 4.29 -13.15 1.62
C GLN A 10 5.55 -12.51 1.03
N HIS A 11 5.40 -11.55 0.11
CA HIS A 11 6.50 -10.83 -0.52
C HIS A 11 6.86 -9.50 0.18
N LEU A 12 5.92 -8.91 0.93
CA LEU A 12 6.07 -7.59 1.54
C LEU A 12 6.47 -7.63 3.03
N LYS A 13 6.20 -8.75 3.72
CA LYS A 13 6.32 -8.86 5.18
C LYS A 13 7.75 -8.75 5.74
N ASP A 14 8.75 -9.15 4.95
CA ASP A 14 10.14 -9.30 5.41
C ASP A 14 11.00 -8.07 5.06
N VAL A 15 10.38 -6.87 5.10
CA VAL A 15 11.02 -5.56 4.87
C VAL A 15 11.90 -5.51 3.60
N PRO A 16 11.34 -5.90 2.43
CA PRO A 16 12.09 -5.95 1.18
C PRO A 16 12.66 -4.57 0.83
N ARG A 17 13.93 -4.53 0.42
CA ARG A 17 14.64 -3.30 0.04
C ARG A 17 14.62 -2.21 1.15
N GLY A 18 14.49 -2.63 2.42
CA GLY A 18 14.39 -1.71 3.55
C GLY A 18 13.07 -0.94 3.62
N LEU A 19 12.01 -1.42 2.95
CA LEU A 19 10.66 -0.86 2.99
C LEU A 19 9.80 -1.69 3.94
N ALA A 20 9.41 -1.10 5.07
CA ALA A 20 8.51 -1.73 6.02
C ALA A 20 7.05 -1.50 5.60
N PHE A 21 6.36 -2.56 5.21
CA PHE A 21 4.92 -2.56 4.95
C PHE A 21 4.16 -3.08 6.17
N VAL A 22 3.06 -2.43 6.51
CA VAL A 22 2.08 -2.88 7.51
C VAL A 22 0.88 -3.40 6.74
N ARG A 23 0.48 -4.65 7.01
CA ARG A 23 -0.77 -5.23 6.50
C ARG A 23 -1.93 -4.83 7.41
N ASP A 24 -3.10 -4.59 6.82
CA ASP A 24 -4.34 -4.24 7.51
C ASP A 24 -4.13 -3.05 8.47
N PHE A 25 -3.50 -1.97 7.99
CA PHE A 25 -3.20 -0.79 8.78
C PHE A 25 -4.48 -0.11 9.26
N GLU A 26 -4.64 -0.03 10.59
CA GLU A 26 -5.78 0.60 11.25
C GLU A 26 -5.54 2.10 11.40
N GLY A 27 -6.31 2.89 10.66
CA GLY A 27 -6.51 4.30 10.93
C GLY A 27 -7.61 4.55 11.96
N PRO A 28 -7.99 5.81 12.22
CA PRO A 28 -8.98 6.15 13.23
C PRO A 28 -10.35 5.47 13.05
N ASP A 29 -10.85 5.41 11.82
CA ASP A 29 -12.15 4.82 11.47
C ASP A 29 -12.13 4.07 10.13
N PHE A 30 -10.94 3.74 9.64
CA PHE A 30 -10.74 3.05 8.37
C PHE A 30 -9.57 2.06 8.45
N THR A 31 -9.53 1.12 7.52
CA THR A 31 -8.40 0.19 7.35
C THR A 31 -7.85 0.32 5.93
N LEU A 32 -6.52 0.33 5.81
CA LEU A 32 -5.80 0.18 4.53
C LEU A 32 -5.32 -1.27 4.40
N HIS A 33 -5.42 -1.87 3.21
CA HIS A 33 -4.92 -3.24 3.03
C HIS A 33 -3.41 -3.37 3.29
N PHE A 34 -2.62 -2.43 2.76
CA PHE A 34 -1.21 -2.28 3.11
C PHE A 34 -0.80 -0.82 3.19
N TYR A 35 0.19 -0.52 4.04
CA TYR A 35 0.73 0.82 4.18
C TYR A 35 2.24 0.80 4.41
N CYS A 36 2.99 1.64 3.70
CA CYS A 36 4.41 1.89 3.95
C CYS A 36 4.59 3.36 4.33
N ALA A 37 4.90 3.60 5.61
CA ALA A 37 5.08 4.95 6.15
C ALA A 37 6.24 5.68 5.48
N ALA A 38 7.39 5.02 5.32
CA ALA A 38 8.58 5.63 4.71
C ALA A 38 8.34 6.07 3.26
N ALA A 39 7.48 5.37 2.51
CA ALA A 39 7.16 5.70 1.12
C ALA A 39 5.91 6.60 0.97
N HIS A 40 5.21 6.90 2.07
CA HIS A 40 3.90 7.55 2.07
C HIS A 40 2.97 6.93 1.01
N LEU A 41 2.82 5.60 1.08
CA LEU A 41 2.14 4.82 0.07
C LEU A 41 1.24 3.77 0.73
N ALA A 42 -0.04 3.80 0.38
CA ALA A 42 -1.01 2.76 0.68
C ALA A 42 -1.24 1.88 -0.56
N ILE A 43 -1.41 0.58 -0.36
CA ILE A 43 -1.78 -0.36 -1.43
C ILE A 43 -3.15 -0.95 -1.12
N GLU A 44 -4.07 -0.89 -2.08
CA GLU A 44 -5.44 -1.39 -1.93
C GLU A 44 -5.70 -2.49 -2.97
N VAL A 45 -5.78 -3.74 -2.51
CA VAL A 45 -6.14 -4.89 -3.36
C VAL A 45 -7.67 -4.99 -3.51
N GLU A 46 -8.23 -4.32 -4.51
CA GLU A 46 -9.67 -4.31 -4.83
C GLU A 46 -9.94 -4.14 -6.34
N ASP A 47 -11.12 -4.56 -6.80
CA ASP A 47 -11.51 -4.52 -8.23
C ASP A 47 -12.30 -3.27 -8.63
N ASP A 48 -12.61 -2.36 -7.69
CA ASP A 48 -13.41 -1.17 -7.96
C ASP A 48 -12.67 0.11 -7.56
N PRO A 49 -11.96 0.76 -8.51
CA PRO A 49 -11.23 1.97 -8.25
C PRO A 49 -12.14 3.17 -7.94
N PHE A 50 -13.39 3.11 -8.38
CA PHE A 50 -14.40 4.17 -8.20
C PHE A 50 -15.28 3.92 -6.98
N ARG A 51 -15.03 2.84 -6.23
CA ARG A 51 -15.76 2.53 -5.02
C ARG A 51 -15.61 3.70 -4.06
N LYS A 52 -16.71 4.42 -3.82
CA LYS A 52 -16.73 5.49 -2.82
C LYS A 52 -16.43 4.87 -1.45
N ARG A 53 -15.26 5.20 -0.89
CA ARG A 53 -14.85 4.79 0.46
C ARG A 53 -15.47 5.79 1.44
N PRO A 54 -16.41 5.38 2.31
CA PRO A 54 -17.04 6.31 3.22
C PRO A 54 -16.11 6.56 4.41
N SER A 55 -15.40 7.70 4.43
CA SER A 55 -14.92 8.35 5.65
C SER A 55 -14.18 9.65 5.29
N ASP A 56 -14.73 10.79 5.71
CA ASP A 56 -14.03 12.07 5.66
C ASP A 56 -12.70 11.98 6.43
N SER A 57 -12.63 11.18 7.49
CA SER A 57 -11.41 10.98 8.30
C SER A 57 -10.31 10.26 7.51
N ARG A 58 -10.67 9.35 6.59
CA ARG A 58 -9.71 8.67 5.72
C ARG A 58 -9.06 9.65 4.75
N GLU A 59 -9.87 10.45 4.07
CA GLU A 59 -9.38 11.46 3.12
C GLU A 59 -8.50 12.48 3.85
N GLN A 60 -8.98 13.02 4.98
CA GLN A 60 -8.20 13.94 5.82
C GLN A 60 -6.88 13.33 6.29
N TRP A 61 -6.88 12.07 6.73
CA TRP A 61 -5.66 11.39 7.16
C TRP A 61 -4.68 11.22 5.99
N GLN A 62 -5.16 10.83 4.81
CA GLN A 62 -4.33 10.66 3.62
C GLN A 62 -3.71 11.99 3.19
N GLU A 63 -4.49 13.07 3.18
CA GLU A 63 -4.00 14.42 2.87
C GLU A 63 -2.96 14.89 3.89
N GLN A 64 -3.27 14.78 5.18
CA GLN A 64 -2.39 15.20 6.27
C GLN A 64 -1.05 14.45 6.24
N HIS A 65 -1.09 13.15 5.96
CA HIS A 65 0.10 12.29 5.92
C HIS A 65 0.71 12.19 4.51
N ARG A 66 0.17 12.91 3.52
CA ARG A 66 0.63 12.90 2.11
C ARG A 66 0.71 11.50 1.50
N VAL A 67 -0.26 10.65 1.82
CA VAL A 67 -0.30 9.24 1.42
C VAL A 67 -1.00 9.12 0.08
N ASP A 68 -0.28 8.57 -0.91
CA ASP A 68 -0.90 8.14 -2.17
C ASP A 68 -1.44 6.72 -2.04
N VAL A 69 -2.55 6.42 -2.74
CA VAL A 69 -3.13 5.09 -2.80
C VAL A 69 -2.86 4.46 -4.17
N MET A 70 -2.18 3.31 -4.17
CA MET A 70 -2.05 2.44 -5.35
C MET A 70 -3.10 1.34 -5.29
N GLN A 71 -4.02 1.33 -6.24
CA GLN A 71 -5.00 0.26 -6.38
C GLN A 71 -4.44 -0.88 -7.23
N VAL A 72 -4.67 -2.10 -6.76
CA VAL A 72 -4.18 -3.33 -7.38
C VAL A 72 -5.36 -4.28 -7.55
N PRO A 73 -5.73 -4.65 -8.78
CA PRO A 73 -6.77 -5.65 -9.00
C PRO A 73 -6.39 -7.00 -8.37
N PRO A 74 -7.28 -7.62 -7.58
CA PRO A 74 -7.14 -8.99 -7.08
C PRO A 74 -6.68 -9.98 -8.15
N SER A 75 -7.22 -9.86 -9.37
CA SER A 75 -6.88 -10.71 -10.50
C SER A 75 -5.39 -10.65 -10.90
N HIS A 76 -4.74 -9.49 -10.76
CA HIS A 76 -3.31 -9.33 -11.03
C HIS A 76 -2.47 -10.06 -9.99
N VAL A 77 -2.84 -9.97 -8.71
CA VAL A 77 -2.14 -10.67 -7.62
C VAL A 77 -2.30 -12.18 -7.75
N LEU A 78 -3.51 -12.66 -8.05
CA LEU A 78 -3.78 -14.08 -8.25
C LEU A 78 -3.03 -14.65 -9.46
N ARG A 79 -2.81 -13.83 -10.50
CA ARG A 79 -2.04 -14.22 -11.67
C ARG A 79 -0.54 -14.30 -11.36
N ASN A 80 0.01 -13.29 -10.68
CA ASN A 80 1.43 -13.22 -10.37
C ASN A 80 1.73 -12.26 -9.20
N ALA A 81 1.68 -12.76 -7.97
CA ALA A 81 1.93 -11.96 -6.77
C ALA A 81 3.36 -11.41 -6.71
N THR A 82 4.35 -12.15 -7.21
CA THR A 82 5.76 -11.71 -7.26
C THR A 82 5.91 -10.47 -8.14
N GLU A 83 5.35 -10.48 -9.35
CA GLU A 83 5.45 -9.34 -10.28
C GLU A 83 4.75 -8.09 -9.73
N VAL A 84 3.59 -8.27 -9.08
CA VAL A 84 2.90 -7.16 -8.41
C VAL A 84 3.75 -6.60 -7.26
N ALA A 85 4.37 -7.48 -6.45
CA ALA A 85 5.24 -7.04 -5.36
C ALA A 85 6.44 -6.24 -5.87
N GLU A 86 7.12 -6.71 -6.92
CA GLU A 86 8.25 -5.98 -7.53
C GLU A 86 7.81 -4.59 -8.03
N ALA A 87 6.65 -4.49 -8.70
CA ALA A 87 6.11 -3.20 -9.14
C ALA A 87 5.82 -2.25 -7.97
N ILE A 88 5.27 -2.76 -6.86
CA ILE A 88 5.06 -1.96 -5.63
C ILE A 88 6.40 -1.46 -5.07
N LEU A 89 7.42 -2.31 -5.04
CA LEU A 89 8.75 -1.95 -4.52
C LEU A 89 9.46 -0.92 -5.42
N ASP A 90 9.32 -1.04 -6.73
CA ASP A 90 9.86 -0.08 -7.71
C ASP A 90 9.20 1.30 -7.57
N ILE A 91 7.92 1.36 -7.19
CA ILE A 91 7.23 2.62 -6.89
C ILE A 91 7.63 3.16 -5.51
N ALA A 92 7.69 2.29 -4.49
CA ALA A 92 7.92 2.70 -3.11
C ALA A 92 9.36 3.17 -2.83
N GLY A 93 10.36 2.55 -3.47
CA GLY A 93 11.77 2.86 -3.26
C GLY A 93 12.14 4.34 -3.53
N PRO A 94 11.86 4.87 -4.73
CA PRO A 94 12.12 6.28 -5.04
C PRO A 94 11.36 7.25 -4.13
N ARG A 95 10.13 6.90 -3.73
CA ARG A 95 9.33 7.72 -2.81
C ARG A 95 9.99 7.81 -1.44
N LYS A 96 10.46 6.69 -0.89
CA LYS A 96 11.21 6.65 0.37
C LYS A 96 12.39 7.62 0.33
N VAL A 97 13.24 7.53 -0.70
CA VAL A 97 14.40 8.43 -0.84
C VAL A 97 13.98 9.90 -0.86
N ARG A 98 12.92 10.25 -1.59
CA ARG A 98 12.42 11.62 -1.67
C ARG A 98 11.91 12.14 -0.31
N PHE A 99 11.16 11.33 0.42
CA PHE A 99 10.61 11.72 1.72
C PHE A 99 11.68 11.77 2.82
N GLU A 100 12.65 10.86 2.81
CA GLU A 100 13.81 10.92 3.72
C GLU A 100 14.65 12.19 3.48
N ALA A 101 14.88 12.57 2.22
CA ALA A 101 15.62 13.78 1.86
C ALA A 101 14.87 15.09 2.20
N SER A 102 13.54 15.03 2.37
CA SER A 102 12.71 16.20 2.71
C SER A 102 12.48 16.37 4.21
N ALA A 103 12.90 15.39 5.02
CA ALA A 103 12.72 15.37 6.48
C ALA A 103 13.94 15.89 7.26
N GLY A 104 15.07 16.12 6.57
CA GLY A 104 16.28 16.75 7.12
C GLY A 104 16.42 18.20 6.68
#